data_AF-A0A8H9GTS3-F1
#
_entry.id   AF-A0A8H9GTS3-F1
#
_cell.length_a   1.000
_cell.length_b   1.000
_cell.length_c   1.000
_cell.angle_alpha   90.00
_cell.angle_beta   90.00
_cell.angle_gamma   90.00
#
_symmetry.space_group_name_H-M   'P 1'
#
loop_
_entity.id
_entity.type
_entity.pdbx_description
1 polymer ?
#
loop_
_entity_poly.entity_id
_entity_poly.type
_entity_poly.pdbx_seq_one_letter_code
_entity_poly.pdbx_strand_id
1 'polypeptide(L)' 'MEGIEASHETVLRGGQAVTLTVHSTLQAYAERALSVAARDVNADFGSAVILEARTGRILAAATYPTFDPNA' A
#
# COMPACT_ATOMS: atom_id res chain seq x y z
N MET A 1 26.84 23.45 27.55
CA MET A 1 25.45 23.75 27.17
C MET A 1 25.09 22.78 26.06
N GLU A 2 24.48 21.65 26.38
CA GLU A 2 23.84 20.83 25.35
C GLU A 2 22.57 21.57 24.93
N GLY A 3 22.53 22.00 23.68
CA GLY A 3 21.42 22.78 23.14
C GLY A 3 20.13 21.97 23.13
N ILE A 4 19.01 22.68 22.97
CA ILE A 4 17.65 22.13 22.73
C ILE A 4 17.59 21.06 21.61
N GLU A 5 18.64 20.93 20.82
CA GLU A 5 18.89 19.92 19.79
C GLU A 5 18.97 18.49 20.37
N ALA A 6 19.64 18.28 21.52
CA ALA A 6 19.78 16.94 22.12
C ALA A 6 18.44 16.39 22.63
N SER A 7 17.56 17.26 23.13
CA SER A 7 16.21 16.91 23.60
C SER A 7 15.23 16.52 22.49
N HIS A 8 15.50 16.90 21.23
CA HIS A 8 14.64 16.59 20.08
C HIS A 8 15.21 15.50 19.16
N GLU A 9 16.46 15.07 19.36
CA GLU A 9 17.11 14.06 18.52
C GLU A 9 16.37 12.70 18.53
N THR A 10 15.82 12.30 19.69
CA THR A 10 15.07 11.04 19.81
C THR A 10 13.75 11.08 19.02
N VAL A 11 13.08 12.23 18.98
CA VAL A 11 11.82 12.42 18.26
C VAL A 11 12.05 12.50 16.76
N LEU A 12 13.15 13.15 16.33
CA LEU A 12 13.48 13.32 14.91
C LEU A 12 14.05 12.05 14.27
N ARG A 13 14.73 11.17 15.04
CA ARG A 13 15.30 9.91 14.52
C ARG A 13 14.29 8.77 14.37
N GLY A 14 13.23 8.75 15.18
CA GLY A 14 12.35 7.57 15.33
C GLY A 14 11.31 7.36 14.22
N GLY A 15 11.08 8.36 13.37
CA GLY A 15 9.98 8.34 12.40
C GLY A 15 8.60 8.26 13.07
N GLN A 16 7.54 8.28 12.27
CA GLN A 16 6.17 8.09 12.76
C GLN A 16 5.55 6.88 12.09
N ALA A 17 4.92 6.01 12.89
CA ALA A 17 4.16 4.89 12.37
C ALA A 17 2.91 5.39 11.62
N VAL A 18 2.66 4.82 10.45
CA VAL A 18 1.48 5.11 9.64
C VAL A 18 0.53 3.91 9.70
N THR A 19 -0.74 4.16 10.01
CA THR A 19 -1.79 3.14 9.91
C THR A 19 -2.51 3.31 8.58
N LEU A 20 -2.54 2.25 7.78
CA LEU A 20 -3.22 2.25 6.49
C LEU A 20 -4.68 1.81 6.63
N THR A 21 -5.49 2.18 5.64
CA THR A 21 -6.85 1.65 5.45
C THR A 21 -6.85 0.33 4.68
N VAL A 22 -5.72 -0.01 4.06
CA VAL A 22 -5.55 -1.21 3.24
C VAL A 22 -5.69 -2.46 4.12
N HIS A 23 -6.52 -3.38 3.66
CA HIS A 23 -6.77 -4.66 4.32
C HIS A 23 -6.03 -5.78 3.58
N SER A 24 -5.07 -6.42 4.23
CA SER A 24 -4.15 -7.39 3.61
C SER A 24 -4.85 -8.53 2.87
N THR A 25 -5.94 -9.07 3.40
CA THR A 25 -6.72 -10.13 2.73
C THR A 25 -7.38 -9.64 1.43
N LEU A 26 -7.90 -8.41 1.43
CA LEU A 26 -8.54 -7.82 0.24
C LEU A 26 -7.49 -7.43 -0.79
N GLN A 27 -6.32 -6.97 -0.33
CA GLN A 27 -5.15 -6.69 -1.16
C GLN A 27 -4.72 -7.95 -1.94
N ALA A 28 -4.45 -9.05 -1.23
CA ALA A 28 -4.04 -10.31 -1.85
C ALA A 28 -5.10 -10.86 -2.82
N TYR A 29 -6.38 -10.71 -2.49
CA TYR A 29 -7.48 -11.08 -3.37
C TYR A 29 -7.50 -10.23 -4.66
N ALA A 30 -7.40 -8.91 -4.53
CA ALA A 30 -7.41 -7.99 -5.67
C ALA A 30 -6.23 -8.24 -6.62
N GLU A 31 -5.04 -8.46 -6.08
CA GLU A 31 -3.83 -8.80 -6.85
C GLU A 31 -4.01 -10.11 -7.62
N ARG A 32 -4.52 -11.16 -6.97
CA ARG A 32 -4.76 -12.45 -7.62
C ARG A 32 -5.82 -12.34 -8.72
N ALA A 33 -6.95 -11.69 -8.42
CA ALA A 33 -8.04 -11.51 -9.37
C ALA A 33 -7.60 -10.71 -10.60
N LEU A 34 -6.90 -9.59 -10.40
CA LEU A 34 -6.36 -8.77 -11.47
C LEU A 34 -5.32 -9.54 -12.30
N SER A 35 -4.44 -10.29 -11.65
CA SER A 35 -3.41 -11.07 -12.35
C SER A 35 -4.00 -12.18 -13.22
N VAL A 36 -5.05 -12.87 -12.77
CA VAL A 36 -5.76 -13.86 -13.59
C VAL A 36 -6.43 -13.17 -14.78
N ALA A 37 -7.24 -12.14 -14.54
CA ALA A 37 -7.96 -11.44 -15.59
C ALA A 37 -7.03 -10.81 -16.65
N ALA A 38 -5.91 -10.22 -16.22
CA ALA A 38 -4.92 -9.63 -17.12
C ALA A 38 -4.26 -10.69 -18.01
N ARG A 39 -3.95 -11.87 -17.48
CA ARG A 39 -3.39 -12.99 -18.26
C ARG A 39 -4.39 -13.55 -19.26
N ASP A 40 -5.65 -13.71 -18.87
CA ASP A 40 -6.69 -14.26 -19.73
C ASP A 40 -6.91 -13.42 -21.00
N VAL A 41 -6.71 -12.10 -20.91
CA VAL A 41 -6.86 -11.18 -22.04
C VAL A 41 -5.53 -10.74 -22.66
N ASN A 42 -4.39 -11.29 -22.22
CA ASN A 42 -3.05 -10.89 -22.63
C ASN A 42 -2.82 -9.36 -22.50
N ALA A 43 -3.25 -8.76 -21.38
CA ALA A 43 -3.06 -7.34 -21.12
C ALA A 43 -1.60 -7.02 -20.79
N ASP A 44 -1.10 -5.92 -21.35
CA ASP A 44 0.19 -5.35 -20.97
C ASP A 44 0.15 -4.71 -19.57
N PHE A 45 -0.97 -4.08 -19.23
CA PHE A 45 -1.17 -3.34 -17.98
C PHE A 45 -2.59 -3.49 -17.44
N GLY A 46 -2.73 -3.37 -16.12
CA GLY A 46 -4.04 -3.37 -15.45
C GLY A 46 -3.99 -2.74 -14.06
N SER A 47 -5.15 -2.28 -13.57
CA SER A 47 -5.30 -1.75 -12.22
C SER A 47 -6.67 -2.14 -11.64
N ALA A 48 -6.73 -2.38 -10.34
CA ALA A 48 -7.95 -2.68 -9.61
C ALA A 48 -7.91 -2.02 -8.22
N VAL A 49 -9.03 -1.42 -7.82
CA VAL A 49 -9.18 -0.76 -6.51
C VAL A 49 -10.44 -1.25 -5.82
N ILE A 50 -10.34 -1.56 -4.52
CA ILE A 50 -11.48 -1.87 -3.66
C ILE A 50 -11.67 -0.73 -2.66
N LEU A 51 -12.89 -0.18 -2.60
CA LEU A 51 -13.25 0.96 -1.75
C LEU A 51 -14.35 0.58 -0.76
N GLU A 52 -14.29 1.13 0.47
CA GLU A 52 -15.44 1.16 1.36
C GLU A 52 -16.39 2.29 0.91
N ALA A 53 -17.50 1.94 0.24
CA ALA A 53 -18.40 2.90 -0.41
C ALA A 53 -18.91 4.03 0.50
N ARG A 54 -19.12 3.74 1.79
CA ARG A 54 -19.65 4.73 2.76
C ARG A 54 -18.63 5.79 3.15
N THR A 55 -17.34 5.46 3.18
CA THR A 55 -16.28 6.33 3.74
C THR A 55 -15.25 6.76 2.72
N GLY A 56 -15.20 6.11 1.56
CA GLY A 56 -14.19 6.33 0.52
C GLY A 56 -12.82 5.73 0.85
N ARG A 57 -12.67 4.97 1.94
CA ARG A 57 -11.39 4.34 2.30
C ARG A 57 -10.97 3.33 1.24
N ILE A 58 -9.68 3.36 0.87
CA ILE A 58 -9.08 2.35 0.00
C ILE A 58 -8.76 1.13 0.85
N LEU A 59 -9.43 0.02 0.55
CA LEU A 59 -9.20 -1.26 1.22
C LEU A 59 -8.17 -2.13 0.47
N ALA A 60 -8.04 -1.93 -0.84
CA ALA A 60 -7.01 -2.56 -1.66
C ALA A 60 -6.74 -1.75 -2.93
N ALA A 61 -5.50 -1.78 -3.42
CA ALA A 61 -5.11 -1.22 -4.70
C ALA A 61 -4.04 -2.12 -5.33
N ALA A 62 -4.34 -2.71 -6.48
CA ALA A 62 -3.49 -3.67 -7.16
C ALA A 62 -3.18 -3.22 -8.59
N THR A 63 -1.99 -3.54 -9.07
CA THR A 63 -1.56 -3.28 -10.45
C THR A 63 -1.00 -4.55 -11.09
N TYR A 64 -1.11 -4.63 -12.40
CA TYR A 64 -0.47 -5.64 -13.23
C TYR A 64 0.41 -4.95 -14.28
N PRO A 65 1.65 -5.40 -14.52
CA PRO A 65 2.36 -6.44 -13.76
C PRO A 65 2.62 -6.02 -12.30
N THR A 66 2.78 -6.99 -11.42
CA THR A 66 3.07 -6.76 -9.99
C THR A 66 4.57 -6.51 -9.76
N PHE A 67 4.93 -6.04 -8.57
CA PHE A 67 6.29 -5.72 -8.16
C PHE A 67 6.58 -6.31 -6.77
N ASP A 68 7.82 -6.77 -6.53
CA ASP A 68 8.28 -7.18 -5.20
C ASP A 68 8.87 -5.97 -4.48
N PRO A 69 8.23 -5.47 -3.39
CA PRO A 69 8.68 -4.28 -2.69
C PRO A 69 9.98 -4.45 -1.89
N ASN A 70 10.51 -5.67 -1.76
CA ASN A 70 11.72 -5.95 -0.98
C ASN A 70 12.99 -6.14 -1.83
N ALA A 71 12.90 -5.98 -3.15
CA ALA A 71 14.02 -6.19 -4.07
C ALA A 71 15.19 -5.20 -3.86
#